data_AF-A0ABD5DVZ3-F1
#
_entry.id   AF-A0ABD5DVZ3-F1
#
_cell.length_a   1.000
_cell.length_b   1.000
_cell.length_c   1.000
_cell.angle_alpha   90.00
_cell.angle_beta   90.00
_cell.angle_gamma   90.00
#
_symmetry.space_group_name_H-M   'P 1'
#
loop_
_entity.id
_entity.type
_entity.pdbx_description
1 polymer ?
#
loop_
_entity_poly.entity_id
_entity_poly.type
_entity_poly.pdbx_seq_one_letter_code
_entity_poly.pdbx_strand_id
1 'polypeptide(L)'
;FQPVRVDSIEEHTMHSEYAEVPQEVVDAVLAAKARGNRVIAVGTTSVRSLESAAQAAKDALIAPFFDDTQIFIYPGYQYQVIDA
;
A
#
# COMPACT_ATOMS: atom_id res chain seq x y z
N PHE A 1 -8.94 8.82 -11.61
CA PHE A 1 -9.74 7.59 -11.51
C PHE A 1 -10.18 7.19 -12.90
N GLN A 2 -9.60 6.12 -13.46
CA GLN A 2 -9.96 5.62 -14.78
C GLN A 2 -10.82 4.37 -14.59
N PRO A 3 -12.03 4.30 -15.17
CA PRO A 3 -12.90 3.14 -14.99
C PRO A 3 -12.25 1.91 -15.63
N VAL A 4 -12.25 0.81 -14.88
CA VAL A 4 -11.80 -0.51 -15.34
C VAL A 4 -12.69 -0.94 -16.51
N ARG A 5 -12.08 -1.28 -17.64
CA ARG A 5 -12.75 -1.75 -18.87
C ARG A 5 -12.09 -3.04 -19.35
N VAL A 6 -12.19 -4.09 -18.55
CA VAL A 6 -11.72 -5.44 -18.91
C VAL A 6 -12.77 -6.46 -18.48
N ASP A 7 -12.88 -7.56 -19.25
CA ASP A 7 -13.88 -8.60 -19.01
C ASP A 7 -13.53 -9.48 -17.80
N SER A 8 -12.24 -9.62 -17.48
CA SER A 8 -11.75 -10.16 -16.21
C SER A 8 -10.93 -9.13 -15.44
N ILE A 9 -11.18 -9.02 -14.13
CA ILE A 9 -10.44 -8.18 -13.19
C ILE A 9 -8.94 -8.52 -13.16
N GLU A 10 -8.59 -9.78 -13.44
CA GLU A 10 -7.19 -10.25 -13.47
C GLU A 10 -6.41 -9.73 -14.68
N GLU A 11 -7.11 -9.33 -15.75
CA GLU A 11 -6.50 -8.80 -16.99
C GLU A 11 -6.26 -7.28 -16.93
N HIS A 12 -6.64 -6.62 -15.82
CA HIS A 12 -6.43 -5.19 -15.67
C HIS A 12 -4.99 -4.87 -15.26
N THR A 13 -4.15 -4.45 -16.22
CA THR A 13 -2.88 -3.80 -15.90
C THR A 13 -3.15 -2.41 -15.34
N MET A 14 -2.80 -2.17 -14.08
CA MET A 14 -2.94 -0.84 -13.51
C MET A 14 -1.81 0.09 -13.96
N HIS A 15 -2.15 1.34 -14.27
CA HIS A 15 -1.16 2.38 -14.54
C HIS A 15 -0.26 2.59 -13.31
N SER A 16 1.05 2.69 -13.53
CA SER A 16 1.97 2.98 -12.45
C SER A 16 1.73 4.38 -11.90
N GLU A 17 1.67 4.47 -10.57
CA GLU A 17 1.71 5.74 -9.86
C GLU A 17 2.99 5.75 -9.04
N TYR A 18 3.81 6.78 -9.18
CA TYR A 18 4.98 6.95 -8.36
C TYR A 18 4.56 7.29 -6.92
N ALA A 19 5.08 6.55 -5.94
CA ALA A 19 4.78 6.75 -4.53
C ALA A 19 6.05 6.94 -3.70
N GLU A 20 5.97 7.89 -2.76
CA GLU A 20 7.02 8.15 -1.79
C GLU A 20 6.49 7.85 -0.38
N VAL A 21 7.14 6.89 0.28
CA VAL A 21 6.94 6.54 1.68
C VAL A 21 8.29 6.71 2.37
N PRO A 22 8.58 7.91 2.90
CA PRO A 22 9.86 8.19 3.53
C PRO A 22 10.00 7.48 4.89
N GLN A 23 11.23 7.40 5.39
CA GLN A 23 11.55 6.73 6.66
C GLN A 23 10.73 7.27 7.84
N GLU A 24 10.43 8.56 7.88
CA GLU A 24 9.58 9.14 8.94
C GLU A 24 8.17 8.55 9.00
N VAL A 25 7.59 8.20 7.84
CA VAL A 25 6.26 7.57 7.76
C VAL A 25 6.34 6.12 8.22
N VAL A 26 7.40 5.42 7.80
CA VAL A 26 7.71 4.04 8.22
C VAL A 26 7.82 3.99 9.75
N ASP A 27 8.61 4.88 10.34
CA ASP A 27 8.82 4.96 11.78
C ASP A 27 7.51 5.27 12.52
N ALA A 28 6.70 6.19 12.00
CA ALA A 28 5.41 6.52 12.58
C ALA A 28 4.43 5.32 12.56
N VAL A 29 4.40 4.58 11.45
CA VAL A 29 3.59 3.36 11.28
C VAL A 29 4.04 2.28 12.26
N LEU A 30 5.34 1.99 12.31
CA LEU A 30 5.90 0.98 13.22
C LEU A 30 5.66 1.35 14.68
N ALA A 31 5.84 2.62 15.03
CA ALA A 31 5.57 3.10 16.38
C ALA A 31 4.08 3.00 16.74
N ALA A 32 3.17 3.26 15.80
CA ALA A 32 1.73 3.07 16.02
C ALA A 32 1.38 1.60 16.25
N LYS A 33 1.86 0.69 15.39
CA LYS A 33 1.66 -0.77 15.53
C LYS A 33 2.25 -1.30 16.84
N ALA A 34 3.45 -0.84 17.22
CA ALA A 34 4.10 -1.23 18.47
C ALA A 34 3.31 -0.80 19.72
N ARG A 35 2.55 0.30 19.64
CA ARG A 35 1.63 0.74 20.70
C ARG A 35 0.29 -0.01 20.68
N GLY A 36 0.06 -0.91 19.73
CA GLY A 36 -1.24 -1.56 19.51
C GLY A 36 -2.30 -0.62 18.92
N ASN A 37 -1.88 0.52 18.34
CA ASN A 37 -2.79 1.44 17.66
C ASN A 37 -3.02 1.02 16.21
N ARG A 38 -4.13 1.49 15.65
CA ARG A 38 -4.49 1.28 14.25
C ARG A 38 -3.76 2.25 13.32
N VAL A 39 -3.45 1.79 12.12
CA VAL A 39 -3.01 2.59 10.98
C VAL A 39 -4.19 2.74 10.03
N ILE A 40 -4.61 4.00 9.82
CA ILE A 40 -5.80 4.32 9.02
C ILE A 40 -5.34 5.09 7.78
N ALA A 41 -5.63 4.56 6.59
CA ALA A 41 -5.28 5.22 5.33
C ALA A 41 -6.45 6.06 4.82
N VAL A 42 -6.19 7.34 4.53
CA VAL A 42 -7.22 8.25 4.02
C VAL A 42 -7.08 8.37 2.50
N GLY A 43 -7.82 7.53 1.79
CA GLY A 43 -7.86 7.51 0.33
C GLY A 43 -7.15 6.31 -0.29
N THR A 44 -7.61 5.90 -1.46
CA THR A 44 -7.16 4.67 -2.13
C THR A 44 -5.68 4.73 -2.54
N THR A 45 -5.17 5.90 -2.92
CA THR A 45 -3.76 6.08 -3.26
C THR A 45 -2.88 5.86 -2.04
N SER A 46 -3.25 6.40 -0.87
CA SER A 46 -2.51 6.18 0.38
C SER A 46 -2.49 4.72 0.81
N VAL A 47 -3.61 4.00 0.65
CA VAL A 47 -3.66 2.55 0.87
C VAL A 47 -2.63 1.84 -0.02
N ARG A 48 -2.65 2.13 -1.33
CA ARG A 48 -1.72 1.51 -2.28
C ARG A 48 -0.27 1.83 -2.00
N SER A 49 0.05 3.07 -1.63
CA SER A 49 1.43 3.48 -1.29
C SER A 49 1.97 2.69 -0.10
N LEU A 50 1.20 2.60 0.99
CA LEU A 50 1.63 1.89 2.21
C LEU A 50 1.71 0.37 2.00
N GLU A 51 0.76 -0.23 1.28
CA GLU A 51 0.79 -1.66 0.99
C GLU A 51 1.90 -2.02 -0.04
N SER A 52 2.25 -1.10 -0.95
CA SER A 52 3.40 -1.31 -1.85
C SER A 52 4.72 -1.26 -1.10
N ALA A 53 4.86 -0.30 -0.16
CA ALA A 53 6.01 -0.21 0.72
C ALA A 53 6.15 -1.45 1.63
N ALA A 54 5.02 -2.02 2.07
CA ALA A 54 4.99 -3.28 2.80
C ALA A 54 5.41 -4.47 1.93
N GLN A 55 4.90 -4.57 0.70
CA GLN A 55 5.25 -5.65 -0.23
C GLN A 55 6.72 -5.59 -0.67
N ALA A 56 7.30 -4.41 -0.78
CA ALA A 56 8.71 -4.22 -1.09
C ALA A 56 9.64 -4.50 0.10
N ALA A 57 9.12 -4.48 1.32
CA ALA A 57 9.87 -4.83 2.52
C ALA A 57 10.08 -6.36 2.59
N LYS A 58 11.33 -6.80 2.72
CA LYS A 58 11.67 -8.23 2.75
C LYS A 58 11.50 -8.85 4.14
N ASP A 59 12.17 -8.23 5.12
CA ASP A 59 12.29 -8.75 6.49
C ASP A 59 11.65 -7.81 7.53
N ALA A 60 10.78 -6.91 7.09
CA ALA A 60 10.13 -5.91 7.92
C ALA A 60 8.66 -5.73 7.51
N LEU A 61 7.83 -5.21 8.42
CA LEU A 61 6.43 -4.92 8.14
C LEU A 61 6.24 -3.88 7.02
N ILE A 62 7.13 -2.89 6.98
CA ILE A 62 7.17 -1.81 5.99
C ILE A 62 8.58 -1.21 5.95
N ALA A 63 9.01 -0.73 4.80
CA ALA A 63 10.30 -0.08 4.59
C ALA A 63 10.14 1.18 3.72
N PRO A 64 11.13 2.09 3.69
CA PRO A 64 11.05 3.25 2.81
C PRO A 64 10.87 2.83 1.35
N PHE A 65 10.01 3.55 0.64
CA PHE A 65 9.64 3.22 -0.73
C PHE A 65 9.61 4.48 -1.58
N PHE A 66 10.31 4.48 -2.71
CA PHE A 66 10.42 5.60 -3.64
C PHE A 66 10.45 5.03 -5.06
N ASP A 67 9.32 4.47 -5.48
CA ASP A 67 9.22 3.78 -6.76
C ASP A 67 7.76 3.82 -7.25
N ASP A 68 7.56 3.30 -8.45
CA ASP A 68 6.26 3.10 -9.05
C ASP A 68 5.50 1.97 -8.33
N THR A 69 4.27 2.25 -7.89
CA THR A 69 3.32 1.23 -7.48
C THR A 69 2.42 0.82 -8.63
N GLN A 70 2.36 -0.48 -8.85
CA GLN A 70 1.37 -1.15 -9.71
C GLN A 70 0.44 -2.05 -8.91
N ILE A 71 0.42 -1.91 -7.57
CA ILE A 71 -0.34 -2.82 -6.71
C ILE A 71 -1.83 -2.71 -7.00
N PHE A 72 -2.43 -3.84 -7.41
CA PHE A 72 -3.85 -3.95 -7.68
C PHE A 72 -4.53 -4.65 -6.50
N ILE A 73 -5.36 -3.90 -5.77
CA ILE A 73 -6.06 -4.37 -4.57
C ILE A 73 -7.47 -4.76 -4.96
N TYR A 74 -7.80 -6.03 -4.79
CA TYR A 74 -9.08 -6.64 -5.12
C TYR A 74 -9.59 -7.52 -3.97
N PRO A 75 -10.86 -7.96 -3.98
CA PRO A 75 -11.42 -8.76 -2.89
C PRO A 75 -10.57 -10.01 -2.59
N GLY A 76 -10.25 -10.22 -1.31
CA GLY A 76 -9.36 -11.28 -0.85
C GLY A 76 -7.90 -10.85 -0.63
N TYR A 77 -7.54 -9.62 -1.00
CA TYR A 77 -6.24 -9.04 -0.65
C TYR A 77 -6.03 -8.98 0.87
N GLN A 78 -4.87 -9.42 1.33
CA GLN A 78 -4.49 -9.38 2.74
C GLN A 78 -3.65 -8.13 3.00
N TYR A 79 -4.24 -7.16 3.69
CA TYR A 79 -3.54 -5.94 4.10
C TYR A 79 -2.49 -6.28 5.16
N GLN A 80 -1.26 -5.79 4.95
CA GLN A 80 -0.17 -5.97 5.89
C GLN A 80 -0.12 -4.83 6.89
N VAL A 81 -0.34 -3.60 6.42
CA VAL A 81 -0.14 -2.38 7.21
C VAL A 81 -1.46 -1.74 7.59
N ILE A 82 -2.42 -1.67 6.67
CA ILE A 82 -3.67 -0.92 6.88
C ILE A 82 -4.66 -1.70 7.75
N ASP A 83 -5.22 -1.03 8.77
CA ASP A 83 -6.24 -1.59 9.66
C ASP A 83 -7.66 -1.05 9.37
N ALA A 84 -7.76 0.12 8.72
CA ALA A 84 -9.02 0.75 8.33
C ALA A 84 -8.85 1.74 7.17
#